data_AF-A0A957EWE9-F1
#
_entry.id   AF-A0A957EWE9-F1
#
_cell.length_a   1.000
_cell.length_b   1.000
_cell.length_c   1.000
_cell.angle_alpha   90.00
_cell.angle_beta   90.00
_cell.angle_gamma   90.00
#
_symmetry.space_group_name_H-M   'P 1'
#
loop_
_entity.id
_entity.type
_entity.pdbx_description
1 polymer ?
#
loop_
_entity_poly.entity_id
_entity_poly.type
_entity_poly.pdbx_seq_one_letter_code
_entity_poly.pdbx_strand_id
1 'polypeptide(L)'
;PWLDESLTQYVTWLYYLDKYGEQGADGFYQSLEGRWESVGKTAVPIGQPVAKFSPIEYSAIVYGRGPIFLRELAATVGEETFARFLQHYYQQYRWGIATTTDFQSLLETECACDLTEAFAAVNGR
;
A
#
# COMPACT_ATOMS: atom_id res chain seq x y z
N PRO A 1 5.32 0.08 -10.70
CA PRO A 1 3.84 0.05 -10.52
C PRO A 1 3.57 -0.16 -9.04
N TRP A 2 2.96 0.81 -8.35
CA TRP A 2 2.86 0.71 -6.89
C TRP A 2 1.78 -0.28 -6.43
N LEU A 3 0.65 -0.37 -7.16
CA LEU A 3 -0.42 -1.31 -6.85
C LEU A 3 0.05 -2.76 -6.84
N ASP A 4 0.98 -3.15 -7.72
CA ASP A 4 1.51 -4.52 -7.74
C ASP A 4 2.47 -4.74 -6.57
N GLU A 5 3.51 -3.92 -6.48
CA GLU A 5 4.62 -4.13 -5.56
C GLU A 5 4.24 -3.82 -4.10
N SER A 6 3.62 -2.67 -3.86
CA SER A 6 3.22 -2.24 -2.51
C SER A 6 2.15 -3.17 -1.93
N LEU A 7 1.17 -3.58 -2.75
CA LEU A 7 0.14 -4.52 -2.29
C LEU A 7 0.73 -5.90 -2.02
N THR A 8 1.66 -6.36 -2.84
CA THR A 8 2.37 -7.62 -2.59
C THR A 8 3.12 -7.59 -1.26
N GLN A 9 3.82 -6.49 -0.95
CA GLN A 9 4.48 -6.34 0.35
C GLN A 9 3.47 -6.29 1.51
N TYR A 10 2.34 -5.58 1.37
CA TYR A 10 1.30 -5.55 2.39
C TYR A 10 0.69 -6.94 2.66
N VAL A 11 0.37 -7.69 1.60
CA VAL A 11 -0.13 -9.07 1.73
C VAL A 11 0.94 -10.00 2.30
N THR A 12 2.23 -9.74 2.02
CA THR A 12 3.34 -10.46 2.67
C THR A 12 3.37 -10.18 4.17
N TRP A 13 3.19 -8.93 4.59
CA TRP A 13 3.05 -8.59 6.00
C TRP A 13 1.86 -9.33 6.66
N LEU A 14 0.70 -9.36 6.01
CA LEU A 14 -0.46 -10.14 6.48
C LEU A 14 -0.14 -11.64 6.60
N TYR A 15 0.60 -12.21 5.65
CA TYR A 15 1.05 -13.61 5.72
C TYR A 15 1.96 -13.84 6.94
N TYR A 16 2.90 -12.93 7.22
CA TYR A 16 3.75 -13.04 8.41
C TYR A 16 2.93 -12.95 9.70
N LEU A 17 1.94 -12.07 9.74
CA LEU A 17 1.02 -11.95 10.87
C LEU A 17 0.22 -13.25 11.10
N ASP A 18 -0.34 -13.84 10.04
CA ASP A 18 -1.10 -15.08 10.12
C ASP A 18 -0.22 -16.29 10.52
N LYS A 19 0.98 -16.41 9.97
CA LYS A 19 1.85 -17.59 10.18
C LYS A 19 2.75 -17.53 11.40
N TYR A 20 3.20 -16.34 11.77
CA TYR A 20 4.23 -16.16 12.79
C TYR A 20 3.80 -15.20 13.91
N GLY A 21 2.57 -14.69 13.86
CA GLY A 21 2.05 -13.73 14.84
C GLY A 21 2.73 -12.36 14.75
N GLU A 22 2.40 -11.51 15.74
CA GLU A 22 2.87 -10.12 15.82
C GLU A 22 4.39 -9.99 15.69
N GLN A 23 5.16 -10.85 16.38
CA GLN A 23 6.62 -10.76 16.34
C GLN A 23 7.20 -10.99 14.94
N GLY A 24 6.64 -11.94 14.17
CA GLY A 24 7.06 -12.17 12.80
C GLY A 24 6.65 -11.04 11.87
N ALA A 25 5.45 -10.50 12.06
CA ALA A 25 4.94 -9.36 11.32
C ALA A 25 5.77 -8.08 11.59
N ASP A 26 6.18 -7.86 12.84
CA ASP A 26 7.01 -6.74 13.27
C ASP A 26 8.39 -6.76 12.60
N GLY A 27 9.04 -7.93 12.54
CA GLY A 27 10.32 -8.07 11.86
C GLY A 27 10.24 -7.72 10.37
N PHE A 28 9.16 -8.15 9.70
CA PHE A 28 8.91 -7.78 8.31
C PHE A 28 8.60 -6.29 8.17
N TYR A 29 7.75 -5.73 9.04
CA TYR A 29 7.40 -4.31 9.04
C TYR A 29 8.62 -3.41 9.24
N GLN A 30 9.52 -3.74 10.18
CA GLN A 30 10.79 -3.04 10.38
C GLN A 30 11.67 -3.04 9.12
N SER A 31 11.60 -4.10 8.31
CA SER A 31 12.32 -4.12 7.03
C SER A 31 11.75 -3.12 6.01
N LEU A 32 10.43 -2.88 6.03
CA LEU A 32 9.77 -1.87 5.19
C LEU A 32 10.16 -0.46 5.66
N GLU A 33 10.15 -0.24 6.98
CA GLU A 33 10.62 1.03 7.57
C GLU A 33 12.09 1.28 7.25
N GLY A 34 12.96 0.27 7.36
CA GLY A 34 14.38 0.39 7.01
C GLY A 34 14.61 0.76 5.54
N ARG A 35 13.77 0.26 4.62
CA ARG A 35 13.81 0.68 3.21
C ARG A 35 13.48 2.17 3.08
N TRP A 36 12.42 2.64 3.73
CA TRP A 36 12.03 4.05 3.65
C TRP A 36 13.04 4.98 4.35
N GLU A 37 13.62 4.53 5.46
CA GLU A 37 14.69 5.23 6.18
C GLU A 37 15.97 5.38 5.34
N SER A 38 16.26 4.43 4.44
CA SER A 38 17.45 4.49 3.57
C SER A 38 17.52 5.72 2.65
N VAL A 39 16.38 6.41 2.45
CA VAL A 39 16.25 7.66 1.71
C VAL A 39 15.80 8.82 2.62
N GLY A 40 16.06 8.72 3.93
CA GLY A 40 15.71 9.73 4.92
C GLY A 40 14.21 9.96 5.07
N LYS A 41 13.39 8.92 4.89
CA LYS A 41 11.92 8.99 4.93
C LYS A 41 11.32 10.05 4.00
N THR A 42 11.92 10.26 2.83
CA THR A 42 11.40 11.23 1.86
C THR A 42 9.94 10.94 1.48
N ALA A 43 9.14 12.00 1.33
CA ALA A 43 7.72 11.92 1.07
C ALA A 43 7.38 11.94 -0.44
N VAL A 44 8.30 11.47 -1.28
CA VAL A 44 8.08 11.35 -2.74
C VAL A 44 6.79 10.56 -3.00
N PRO A 45 5.87 11.05 -3.85
CA PRO A 45 4.60 10.39 -4.10
C PRO A 45 4.76 8.95 -4.55
N ILE A 46 4.00 8.03 -3.94
CA ILE A 46 4.13 6.58 -4.16
C ILE A 46 3.73 6.22 -5.60
N GLY A 47 2.73 6.91 -6.16
CA GLY A 47 2.15 6.62 -7.47
C GLY A 47 2.86 7.25 -8.67
N GLN A 48 4.10 7.75 -8.52
CA GLN A 48 4.83 8.32 -9.67
C GLN A 48 5.17 7.28 -10.75
N PRO A 49 5.36 7.71 -12.01
CA PRO A 49 5.90 6.85 -13.05
C PRO A 49 7.25 6.25 -12.63
N VAL A 50 7.49 4.98 -12.94
CA VAL A 50 8.73 4.27 -12.55
C VAL A 50 10.00 5.02 -12.99
N ALA A 51 9.97 5.66 -14.17
CA ALA A 51 11.09 6.43 -14.72
C ALA A 51 11.42 7.73 -13.94
N LYS A 52 10.56 8.13 -12.99
CA LYS A 52 10.81 9.27 -12.10
C LYS A 52 11.56 8.89 -10.82
N PHE A 53 11.72 7.60 -10.55
CA PHE A 53 12.50 7.12 -9.42
C PHE A 53 13.91 6.72 -9.85
N SER A 54 14.91 7.03 -9.03
CA SER A 54 16.14 6.24 -9.03
C SER A 54 15.85 4.82 -8.51
N PRO A 55 16.73 3.83 -8.79
CA PRO A 55 16.53 2.47 -8.28
C PRO A 55 16.40 2.39 -6.75
N ILE A 56 17.15 3.23 -6.02
CA ILE A 56 17.10 3.28 -4.56
C ILE A 56 15.75 3.85 -4.09
N GLU A 57 15.29 4.94 -4.70
CA GLU A 57 13.98 5.51 -4.37
C GLU A 57 12.84 4.56 -4.73
N TYR A 58 12.93 3.82 -5.85
CA TYR A 58 11.90 2.85 -6.21
C TYR A 58 11.76 1.77 -5.12
N SER A 59 12.89 1.21 -4.67
CA SER A 59 12.87 0.25 -3.55
C SER A 59 12.33 0.86 -2.26
N ALA A 60 12.83 2.04 -1.89
CA ALA A 60 12.46 2.70 -0.64
C ALA A 60 10.99 3.14 -0.60
N ILE A 61 10.48 3.68 -1.70
CA ILE A 61 9.15 4.31 -1.75
C ILE A 61 8.10 3.28 -2.12
N VAL A 62 8.30 2.50 -3.19
CA VAL A 62 7.27 1.57 -3.66
C VAL A 62 7.22 0.31 -2.80
N TYR A 63 8.37 -0.25 -2.41
CA TYR A 63 8.39 -1.45 -1.56
C TYR A 63 8.48 -1.15 -0.06
N GLY A 64 8.90 0.05 0.35
CA GLY A 64 8.97 0.44 1.77
C GLY A 64 7.76 1.26 2.19
N ARG A 65 7.69 2.52 1.75
CA ARG A 65 6.61 3.45 2.12
C ARG A 65 5.21 3.00 1.63
N GLY A 66 5.12 2.43 0.44
CA GLY A 66 3.87 1.96 -0.16
C GLY A 66 3.06 0.98 0.70
N PRO A 67 3.62 -0.16 1.14
CA PRO A 67 2.91 -1.08 2.05
C PRO A 67 2.62 -0.49 3.43
N ILE A 68 3.46 0.43 3.93
CA ILE A 68 3.18 1.18 5.17
C ILE A 68 1.90 2.01 4.99
N PHE A 69 1.79 2.75 3.88
CA PHE A 69 0.57 3.48 3.54
C PHE A 69 -0.66 2.57 3.46
N LEU A 70 -0.55 1.37 2.86
CA LEU A 70 -1.68 0.43 2.81
C LEU A 70 -2.10 -0.07 4.20
N ARG A 71 -1.14 -0.27 5.11
CA ARG A 71 -1.43 -0.63 6.51
C ARG A 71 -2.12 0.51 7.25
N GLU A 72 -1.66 1.75 7.08
CA GLU A 72 -2.31 2.94 7.64
C GLU A 72 -3.73 3.13 7.08
N LEU A 73 -3.91 2.88 5.79
CA LEU A 73 -5.22 2.93 5.12
C LEU A 73 -6.17 1.88 5.68
N ALA A 74 -5.71 0.64 5.87
CA ALA A 74 -6.48 -0.43 6.49
C ALA A 74 -6.89 -0.07 7.93
N ALA A 75 -5.99 0.51 8.71
CA ALA A 75 -6.30 1.01 10.06
C ALA A 75 -7.33 2.16 10.03
N THR A 76 -7.25 3.04 9.03
CA THR A 76 -8.17 4.18 8.85
C THR A 76 -9.59 3.75 8.52
N VAL A 77 -9.75 2.80 7.59
CA VAL A 77 -11.08 2.33 7.15
C VAL A 77 -11.64 1.18 8.00
N GLY A 78 -10.80 0.60 8.86
CA GLY A 78 -11.07 -0.63 9.61
C GLY A 78 -10.61 -1.89 8.87
N GLU A 79 -9.96 -2.80 9.58
CA GLU A 79 -9.34 -4.01 9.00
C GLU A 79 -10.34 -4.90 8.27
N GLU A 80 -11.54 -5.09 8.84
CA GLU A 80 -12.59 -5.90 8.20
C GLU A 80 -13.08 -5.26 6.89
N THR A 81 -13.24 -3.94 6.87
CA THR A 81 -13.62 -3.19 5.67
C THR A 81 -12.55 -3.31 4.60
N PHE A 82 -11.28 -3.13 4.98
CA PHE A 82 -10.17 -3.28 4.05
C PHE A 82 -10.05 -4.71 3.52
N ALA A 83 -10.27 -5.73 4.36
CA ALA A 83 -10.26 -7.13 3.95
C ALA A 83 -11.37 -7.45 2.94
N ARG A 84 -12.60 -6.94 3.14
CA ARG A 84 -13.69 -7.06 2.15
C ARG A 84 -13.35 -6.33 0.86
N PHE A 85 -12.83 -5.11 0.96
CA PHE A 85 -12.34 -4.35 -0.18
C PHE A 85 -11.32 -5.14 -1.00
N LEU A 86 -10.32 -5.79 -0.39
CA LEU A 86 -9.33 -6.58 -1.12
C LEU A 86 -9.96 -7.76 -1.89
N GLN A 87 -10.97 -8.41 -1.30
CA GLN A 87 -11.72 -9.47 -1.98
C GLN A 87 -12.50 -8.90 -3.19
N HIS A 88 -13.19 -7.78 -3.01
CA HIS A 88 -13.92 -7.11 -4.09
C HIS A 88 -12.99 -6.60 -5.18
N TYR A 89 -11.86 -5.99 -4.82
CA TYR A 89 -10.83 -5.51 -5.74
C TYR A 89 -10.31 -6.64 -6.63
N TYR A 90 -9.95 -7.78 -6.03
CA TYR A 90 -9.54 -8.96 -6.79
C TYR A 90 -10.66 -9.46 -7.73
N GLN A 91 -11.89 -9.59 -7.24
CA GLN A 91 -13.01 -10.11 -8.03
C GLN A 91 -13.38 -9.19 -9.21
N GLN A 92 -13.34 -7.88 -8.99
CA GLN A 92 -13.67 -6.85 -9.97
C GLN A 92 -12.62 -6.76 -11.07
N TYR A 93 -11.33 -6.76 -10.71
CA TYR A 93 -10.23 -6.48 -11.64
C TYR A 93 -9.45 -7.72 -12.09
N ARG A 94 -9.86 -8.94 -11.69
CA ARG A 94 -9.27 -10.18 -12.25
C ARG A 94 -9.35 -10.17 -13.77
N TRP A 95 -8.22 -10.49 -14.41
CA TRP A 95 -8.04 -10.45 -15.87
C TRP A 95 -8.12 -9.06 -16.51
N GLY A 96 -8.13 -8.00 -15.71
CA GLY A 96 -8.09 -6.60 -16.14
C GLY A 96 -6.89 -5.84 -15.57
N ILE A 97 -6.92 -4.51 -15.74
CA ILE A 97 -5.94 -3.58 -15.19
C ILE A 97 -6.70 -2.60 -14.30
N ALA A 98 -6.27 -2.47 -13.05
CA ALA A 98 -6.76 -1.45 -12.13
C ALA A 98 -5.81 -0.26 -12.07
N THR A 99 -6.37 0.95 -12.00
CA THR A 99 -5.61 2.19 -11.77
C THR A 99 -5.65 2.62 -10.30
N THR A 100 -4.83 3.60 -9.93
CA THR A 100 -4.91 4.22 -8.59
C THR A 100 -6.31 4.78 -8.31
N THR A 101 -6.95 5.40 -9.31
CA THR A 101 -8.30 5.95 -9.17
C THR A 101 -9.33 4.83 -8.96
N ASP A 102 -9.22 3.73 -9.71
CA ASP A 102 -10.09 2.56 -9.53
C ASP A 102 -9.96 1.95 -8.14
N PHE A 103 -8.73 1.86 -7.62
CA PHE A 103 -8.45 1.37 -6.27
C PHE A 103 -9.06 2.29 -5.21
N GLN A 104 -8.83 3.61 -5.32
CA GLN A 104 -9.37 4.60 -4.39
C GLN A 104 -10.89 4.57 -4.38
N SER A 105 -11.54 4.71 -5.53
CA SER A 105 -13.00 4.80 -5.63
C SER A 105 -13.70 3.53 -5.15
N LEU A 106 -13.12 2.34 -5.39
CA LEU A 106 -13.68 1.11 -4.87
C LEU A 106 -13.58 1.05 -3.34
N LEU A 107 -12.46 1.49 -2.75
CA LEU A 107 -12.32 1.53 -1.29
C LEU A 107 -13.25 2.57 -0.66
N GLU A 108 -13.37 3.76 -1.25
CA GLU A 108 -14.32 4.80 -0.83
C GLU A 108 -15.76 4.31 -0.84
N THR A 109 -16.12 3.49 -1.83
CA THR A 109 -17.43 2.83 -1.89
C THR A 109 -17.62 1.83 -0.74
N GLU A 110 -16.60 1.02 -0.44
CA GLU A 110 -16.67 0.01 0.63
C GLU A 110 -16.69 0.64 2.03
N CYS A 111 -15.95 1.72 2.27
CA CYS A 111 -15.90 2.41 3.56
C CYS A 111 -16.98 3.49 3.73
N ALA A 112 -17.68 3.88 2.66
CA ALA A 112 -18.57 5.04 2.62
C ALA A 112 -17.90 6.33 3.16
N CYS A 113 -16.64 6.55 2.75
CA CYS A 113 -15.78 7.61 3.27
C CYS A 113 -15.01 8.31 2.13
N ASP A 114 -14.50 9.53 2.38
CA ASP A 114 -13.64 10.26 1.44
C ASP A 114 -12.17 10.01 1.81
N LEU A 115 -11.40 9.50 0.85
CA LEU A 115 -9.99 9.18 1.02
C LEU A 115 -9.07 10.11 0.22
N THR A 116 -9.60 11.21 -0.32
CA THR A 116 -8.85 12.19 -1.11
C THR A 116 -7.58 12.65 -0.39
N GLU A 117 -7.67 12.98 0.91
CA GLU A 117 -6.53 13.43 1.70
C GLU A 117 -5.51 12.31 1.93
N ALA A 118 -5.95 11.07 2.21
CA ALA A 118 -5.05 9.94 2.35
C ALA A 118 -4.29 9.66 1.04
N PHE A 119 -4.96 9.74 -0.12
CA PHE A 119 -4.37 9.49 -1.43
C PHE A 119 -3.49 10.64 -1.94
N ALA A 120 -3.41 11.78 -1.25
CA ALA A 120 -2.39 12.81 -1.50
C ALA A 120 -0.96 12.22 -1.49
N ALA A 121 -0.70 11.28 -0.57
CA ALA A 121 0.58 10.56 -0.46
C ALA A 121 0.93 9.74 -1.71
N VAL A 122 -0.07 9.30 -2.48
CA VAL A 122 0.10 8.53 -3.71
C VAL A 122 0.16 9.45 -4.93
N ASN A 123 -0.72 10.45 -4.98
CA ASN A 123 -0.96 11.30 -6.14
C ASN A 123 0.00 12.50 -6.22
N GLY A 124 0.60 12.92 -5.10
CA GLY A 124 1.50 14.07 -5.03
C GLY A 124 0.80 15.41 -5.20
N ARG A 125 -0.39 15.56 -4.63
CA ARG A 125 -1.19 16.78 -4.62
C ARG A 125 -1.55 17.16 -3.19
#